data_AF-A0AAE2MLA2-F1
#
_entry.id   AF-A0AAE2MLA2-F1
#
_cell.length_a   1.000
_cell.length_b   1.000
_cell.length_c   1.000
_cell.angle_alpha   90.00
_cell.angle_beta   90.00
_cell.angle_gamma   90.00
#
_symmetry.space_group_name_H-M   'P 1'
#
loop_
_entity.id
_entity.type
_entity.pdbx_description
1 polymer ?
#
loop_
_entity_poly.entity_id
_entity_poly.type
_entity_poly.pdbx_seq_one_letter_code
_entity_poly.pdbx_strand_id
1 'polypeptide(L)'
;MAFSYKDATGRYYRPEDAAERDGRWYVGEIEVERQVEKMSKSKFNVVNPDEVVERYGADAMRLYELFMGPLDVAKPWQMSGVAGVSRFLHRVWRIASGEDGMVSSKIIDAKPSPEIARALHKTIKAVGNDIEALRFNTAISKLMELSNALTTGHQTTVGSRILRSAAGTVRAAHCRGTLENAGTSGKSVA
;
A
#
# COMPACT_ATOMS: atom_id res chain seq x y z
N MET A 1 0.59 2.50 -17.54
CA MET A 1 0.68 3.85 -18.17
C MET A 1 1.09 4.84 -17.08
N ALA A 2 1.59 6.03 -17.44
CA ALA A 2 1.95 7.07 -16.48
C ALA A 2 1.77 8.46 -17.11
N PHE A 3 1.72 9.50 -16.28
CA PHE A 3 1.63 10.88 -16.74
C PHE A 3 2.93 11.33 -17.38
N SER A 4 2.84 11.94 -18.56
CA SER A 4 3.94 12.63 -19.25
C SER A 4 3.56 14.10 -19.46
N TYR A 5 4.59 14.94 -19.58
CA TYR A 5 4.46 16.39 -19.77
C TYR A 5 5.17 16.77 -21.06
N LYS A 6 4.45 17.37 -22.00
CA LYS A 6 4.93 17.65 -23.35
C LYS A 6 4.57 19.07 -23.78
N ASP A 7 5.52 19.81 -24.34
CA ASP A 7 5.22 21.14 -24.90
C ASP A 7 4.69 21.08 -26.34
N ALA A 8 4.30 22.24 -26.88
CA ALA A 8 3.82 22.38 -28.26
C ALA A 8 4.85 21.99 -29.33
N THR A 9 6.16 22.01 -29.01
CA THR A 9 7.24 21.62 -29.93
C THR A 9 7.48 20.11 -29.96
N GLY A 10 6.91 19.40 -28.98
CA GLY A 10 7.01 17.96 -28.85
C GLY A 10 8.05 17.47 -27.85
N ARG A 11 8.69 18.38 -27.12
CA ARG A 11 9.70 18.05 -26.12
C ARG A 11 9.04 17.58 -24.82
N TYR A 12 9.60 16.53 -24.23
CA TYR A 12 9.16 16.00 -22.94
C TYR A 12 9.96 16.60 -21.78
N TYR A 13 9.29 16.74 -20.64
CA TYR A 13 9.84 17.25 -19.40
C TYR A 13 9.63 16.27 -18.25
N ARG A 14 10.45 16.40 -17.20
CA ARG A 14 10.35 15.56 -16.02
C ARG A 14 9.11 15.95 -15.20
N PRO A 15 8.41 14.98 -14.60
CA PRO A 15 7.28 15.26 -13.72
C PRO A 15 7.62 16.17 -12.54
N GLU A 16 8.82 16.09 -11.98
CA GLU A 16 9.25 16.95 -10.87
C GLU A 16 9.36 18.45 -11.23
N ASP A 17 9.55 18.77 -12.50
CA ASP A 17 9.69 20.16 -12.97
C ASP A 17 8.34 20.80 -13.32
N ALA A 18 7.27 20.00 -13.42
CA ALA A 18 5.95 20.43 -13.86
C ALA A 18 5.09 20.86 -12.66
N ALA A 19 4.56 22.09 -12.73
CA ALA A 19 3.66 22.65 -11.73
C ALA A 19 2.32 23.04 -12.35
N GLU A 20 1.22 22.76 -11.64
CA GLU A 20 -0.11 23.17 -12.03
C GLU A 20 -0.39 24.62 -11.60
N ARG A 21 -0.89 25.44 -12.53
CA ARG A 21 -1.34 26.82 -12.32
C ARG A 21 -2.63 27.03 -13.12
N ASP A 22 -3.71 27.39 -12.44
CA ASP A 22 -5.03 27.65 -13.06
C ASP A 22 -5.54 26.53 -13.99
N GLY A 23 -5.31 25.27 -13.61
CA GLY A 23 -5.72 24.08 -14.38
C GLY A 23 -4.86 23.76 -15.60
N ARG A 24 -3.78 24.52 -15.82
CA ARG A 24 -2.76 24.28 -16.84
C ARG A 24 -1.44 23.88 -16.19
N TRP A 25 -0.59 23.21 -16.95
CA TRP A 25 0.70 22.74 -16.46
C TRP A 25 1.84 23.55 -17.06
N TYR A 26 2.84 23.88 -16.24
CA TYR A 26 3.98 24.69 -16.63
C TYR A 26 5.29 24.09 -16.14
N VAL A 27 6.33 24.18 -16.94
CA VAL A 27 7.73 23.96 -16.54
C VAL A 27 8.47 25.28 -16.65
N GLY A 28 8.73 25.92 -15.51
CA GLY A 28 9.16 27.32 -15.46
C GLY A 28 8.07 28.25 -16.02
N GLU A 29 8.32 28.81 -17.21
CA GLU A 29 7.38 29.66 -17.97
C GLU A 29 6.76 28.93 -19.18
N ILE A 30 7.20 27.72 -19.48
CA ILE A 30 6.76 26.96 -20.65
C ILE A 30 5.46 26.22 -20.31
N GLU A 31 4.39 26.46 -21.06
CA GLU A 31 3.15 25.69 -20.96
C GLU A 31 3.37 24.27 -21.52
N VAL A 32 2.96 23.26 -20.75
CA VAL A 32 3.04 21.84 -21.11
C VAL A 32 1.68 21.18 -20.98
N GLU A 33 1.42 20.20 -21.83
CA GLU A 33 0.24 19.34 -21.76
C GLU A 33 0.55 18.11 -20.90
N ARG A 34 -0.34 17.81 -19.94
CA ARG A 34 -0.30 16.58 -19.15
C ARG A 34 -1.18 15.51 -19.80
N GLN A 35 -0.57 14.40 -20.19
CA GLN A 35 -1.26 13.29 -20.87
C GLN A 35 -0.89 11.93 -20.27
N VAL A 36 -1.72 10.90 -20.50
CA VAL A 36 -1.47 9.53 -20.04
C VAL A 36 -0.88 8.70 -21.18
N GLU A 37 0.33 8.20 -20.99
CA GLU A 37 1.03 7.44 -22.03
C GLU A 37 1.65 6.14 -21.50
N LYS A 38 2.04 5.25 -22.43
CA LYS A 38 2.91 4.12 -22.10
C LYS A 38 4.23 4.65 -21.53
N MET A 39 4.71 4.00 -20.48
CA MET A 39 5.97 4.38 -19.83
C MET A 39 7.15 4.17 -20.79
N SER A 40 8.01 5.19 -20.95
CA SER A 40 9.26 5.09 -21.70
C SER A 40 10.29 6.09 -21.19
N LYS A 41 11.57 5.70 -21.23
CA LYS A 41 12.69 6.56 -20.76
C LYS A 41 12.71 7.92 -21.48
N SER A 42 12.38 7.94 -22.78
CA SER A 42 12.31 9.16 -23.60
C SER A 42 11.21 10.15 -23.20
N LYS A 43 10.20 9.71 -22.45
CA LYS A 43 9.06 10.53 -22.02
C LYS A 43 9.15 11.00 -20.57
N PHE A 44 10.24 10.64 -19.88
CA PHE A 44 10.47 10.93 -18.45
C PHE A 44 9.33 10.47 -17.52
N ASN A 45 8.51 9.51 -17.94
CA ASN A 45 7.35 9.02 -17.17
C ASN A 45 7.55 7.59 -16.62
N VAL A 46 8.79 7.11 -16.58
CA VAL A 46 9.10 5.79 -16.00
C VAL A 46 9.12 5.91 -14.49
N VAL A 47 8.36 5.06 -13.82
CA VAL A 47 8.44 4.89 -12.37
C VAL A 47 9.47 3.82 -12.07
N ASN A 48 10.48 4.16 -11.26
CA ASN A 48 11.48 3.22 -10.82
C ASN A 48 10.93 2.36 -9.67
N PRO A 49 10.85 1.02 -9.81
CA PRO A 49 10.36 0.16 -8.75
C PRO A 49 11.22 0.22 -7.49
N ASP A 50 12.54 0.40 -7.63
CA ASP A 50 13.45 0.41 -6.48
C ASP A 50 13.17 1.59 -5.54
N GLU A 51 12.90 2.77 -6.11
CA GLU A 51 12.51 3.97 -5.34
C GLU A 51 11.17 3.79 -4.61
N VAL A 52 10.24 3.04 -5.22
CA VAL A 52 8.95 2.72 -4.60
C VAL A 52 9.15 1.77 -3.43
N VAL A 53 9.98 0.74 -3.60
CA VAL A 53 10.31 -0.25 -2.58
C VAL A 53 11.06 0.40 -1.42
N GLU A 54 12.05 1.26 -1.70
CA GLU A 54 12.82 1.97 -0.68
C GLU A 54 11.92 2.88 0.17
N ARG A 55 10.96 3.58 -0.47
CA ARG A 55 10.09 4.54 0.23
C ARG A 55 8.91 3.90 0.96
N TYR A 56 8.29 2.87 0.39
CA TYR A 56 7.02 2.32 0.89
C TYR A 56 7.08 0.83 1.26
N GLY A 57 8.16 0.14 0.93
CA GLY A 57 8.32 -1.30 1.09
C GLY A 57 7.78 -2.11 -0.09
N ALA A 58 8.34 -3.31 -0.28
CA ALA A 58 7.97 -4.22 -1.36
C ALA A 58 6.49 -4.66 -1.30
N ASP A 59 5.95 -4.87 -0.09
CA ASP A 59 4.56 -5.29 0.08
C ASP A 59 3.57 -4.21 -0.34
N ALA A 60 3.88 -2.93 -0.09
CA ALA A 60 3.03 -1.83 -0.53
C ALA A 60 2.98 -1.74 -2.06
N MET A 61 4.11 -1.96 -2.73
CA MET A 61 4.20 -1.99 -4.19
C MET A 61 3.36 -3.14 -4.77
N ARG A 62 3.60 -4.39 -4.32
CA ARG A 62 2.89 -5.58 -4.81
C ARG A 62 1.38 -5.47 -4.59
N LEU A 63 0.98 -4.97 -3.42
CA LEU A 63 -0.43 -4.84 -3.09
C LEU A 63 -1.09 -3.70 -3.89
N TYR A 64 -0.36 -2.62 -4.18
CA TYR A 64 -0.85 -1.55 -5.06
C TYR A 64 -1.08 -2.03 -6.49
N GLU A 65 -0.18 -2.84 -7.05
CA GLU A 65 -0.34 -3.43 -8.39
C GLU A 65 -1.63 -4.26 -8.49
N LEU A 66 -1.92 -5.07 -7.47
CA LEU A 66 -3.15 -5.87 -7.41
C LEU A 66 -4.41 -5.02 -7.13
N PHE A 67 -4.23 -3.83 -6.54
CA PHE A 67 -5.33 -2.95 -6.14
C PHE A 67 -5.75 -1.94 -7.21
N MET A 68 -4.84 -1.57 -8.11
CA MET A 68 -5.04 -0.43 -9.01
C MET A 68 -6.27 -0.57 -9.92
N GLY A 69 -6.70 -1.79 -10.20
CA GLY A 69 -7.95 -2.07 -10.89
C GLY A 69 -8.15 -3.55 -11.16
N PRO A 70 -9.23 -3.88 -11.90
CA PRO A 70 -9.35 -5.18 -12.54
C PRO A 70 -8.10 -5.49 -13.38
N LEU A 71 -7.64 -6.73 -13.36
CA LEU A 71 -6.38 -7.14 -14.03
C LEU A 71 -6.39 -6.92 -15.56
N ASP A 72 -7.58 -6.85 -16.14
CA ASP A 72 -7.84 -6.64 -17.57
C ASP A 72 -7.81 -5.15 -17.98
N VAL A 73 -7.85 -4.22 -17.01
CA VAL A 73 -7.93 -2.78 -17.29
C VAL A 73 -6.63 -2.08 -16.92
N ALA A 74 -5.97 -1.50 -17.93
CA ALA A 74 -4.78 -0.69 -17.71
C ALA A 74 -5.14 0.68 -17.13
N LYS A 75 -4.59 1.02 -15.96
CA LYS A 75 -4.70 2.34 -15.35
C LYS A 75 -3.38 3.10 -15.33
N PRO A 76 -3.39 4.44 -15.26
CA PRO A 76 -2.19 5.22 -15.00
C PRO A 76 -1.68 4.94 -13.58
N TRP A 77 -0.37 4.78 -13.45
CA TRP A 77 0.31 4.67 -12.15
C TRP A 77 0.18 5.99 -11.38
N GLN A 78 -0.16 5.90 -10.09
CA GLN A 78 -0.30 7.05 -9.20
C GLN A 78 0.39 6.78 -7.87
N MET A 79 1.39 7.60 -7.54
CA MET A 79 2.14 7.50 -6.28
C MET A 79 1.24 7.71 -5.04
N SER A 80 0.17 8.51 -5.17
CA SER A 80 -0.84 8.68 -4.12
C SER A 80 -1.54 7.37 -3.75
N GLY A 81 -1.73 6.47 -4.72
CA GLY A 81 -2.31 5.15 -4.53
C GLY A 81 -1.39 4.23 -3.72
N VAL A 82 -0.09 4.20 -4.04
CA VAL A 82 0.92 3.46 -3.29
C VAL A 82 0.96 3.93 -1.83
N ALA A 83 0.97 5.24 -1.60
CA ALA A 83 0.93 5.81 -0.27
C ALA A 83 -0.34 5.40 0.51
N GLY A 84 -1.49 5.29 -0.17
CA GLY A 84 -2.73 4.77 0.41
C GLY A 84 -2.61 3.33 0.88
N VAL A 85 -2.01 2.46 0.07
CA VAL A 85 -1.78 1.05 0.38
C VAL A 85 -0.77 0.90 1.53
N SER A 86 0.31 1.67 1.53
CA SER A 86 1.27 1.71 2.64
C SER A 86 0.61 2.10 3.97
N ARG A 87 -0.25 3.13 3.98
CA ARG A 87 -1.05 3.50 5.17
C ARG A 87 -1.97 2.38 5.64
N PHE A 88 -2.59 1.65 4.71
CA PHE A 88 -3.41 0.48 5.04
C PHE A 88 -2.56 -0.62 5.73
N LEU A 89 -1.39 -0.95 5.17
CA LEU A 89 -0.47 -1.92 5.78
C LEU A 89 -0.03 -1.49 7.18
N HIS A 90 0.32 -0.20 7.36
CA HIS A 90 0.65 0.34 8.68
C HIS A 90 -0.52 0.24 9.68
N ARG A 91 -1.77 0.44 9.22
CA ARG A 91 -2.95 0.25 10.08
C ARG A 91 -3.09 -1.21 10.51
N VAL A 92 -2.96 -2.16 9.57
CA VAL A 92 -3.01 -3.59 9.87
C VAL A 92 -1.92 -3.97 10.87
N TRP A 93 -0.70 -3.46 10.67
CA TRP A 93 0.41 -3.64 11.60
C TRP A 93 0.08 -3.12 13.01
N ARG A 94 -0.49 -1.92 13.14
CA ARG A 94 -0.89 -1.34 14.44
C ARG A 94 -2.03 -2.09 15.13
N ILE A 95 -2.89 -2.78 14.38
CA ILE A 95 -3.90 -3.67 14.96
C ILE A 95 -3.22 -4.93 15.51
N ALA A 96 -2.27 -5.48 14.74
CA ALA A 96 -1.58 -6.73 15.05
C ALA A 96 -0.53 -6.60 16.18
N SER A 97 0.14 -5.46 16.25
CA SER A 97 1.33 -5.25 17.08
C SER A 97 1.08 -4.19 18.17
N GLY A 98 1.57 -4.47 19.38
CA GLY A 98 1.65 -3.54 20.50
C GLY A 98 2.79 -2.54 20.34
N GLU A 99 2.90 -1.60 21.28
CA GLU A 99 3.94 -0.56 21.29
C GLU A 99 5.36 -1.13 21.41
N ASP A 100 5.49 -2.30 22.02
CA ASP A 100 6.72 -3.08 22.19
C ASP A 100 7.09 -3.93 20.96
N GLY A 101 6.29 -3.85 19.89
CA GLY A 101 6.45 -4.68 18.69
C GLY A 101 6.04 -6.15 18.88
N MET A 102 5.51 -6.51 20.05
CA MET A 102 4.91 -7.82 20.31
C MET A 102 3.46 -7.83 19.82
N VAL A 103 2.78 -8.97 19.94
CA VAL A 103 1.37 -9.06 19.60
C VAL A 103 0.57 -8.10 20.48
N SER A 104 -0.28 -7.30 19.84
CA SER A 104 -1.11 -6.32 20.54
C SER A 104 -1.92 -6.97 21.66
N SER A 105 -1.88 -6.37 22.86
CA SER A 105 -2.67 -6.79 24.02
C SER A 105 -4.18 -6.72 23.79
N LYS A 106 -4.60 -6.00 22.74
CA LYS A 106 -6.01 -5.96 22.28
C LYS A 106 -6.46 -7.26 21.66
N ILE A 107 -5.51 -8.11 21.22
CA ILE A 107 -5.80 -9.40 20.61
C ILE A 107 -5.80 -10.46 21.71
N ILE A 108 -6.99 -10.74 22.20
CA ILE A 108 -7.23 -11.72 23.26
C ILE A 108 -8.00 -12.92 22.72
N ASP A 109 -7.76 -14.08 23.32
CA ASP A 109 -8.51 -15.30 23.03
C ASP A 109 -9.86 -15.28 23.77
N ALA A 110 -10.78 -14.49 23.23
CA ALA A 110 -12.15 -14.40 23.73
C ALA A 110 -13.13 -14.47 22.56
N LYS A 111 -14.43 -14.52 22.88
CA LYS A 111 -15.49 -14.51 21.86
C LYS A 111 -15.61 -13.08 21.29
N PRO A 112 -15.47 -12.88 19.96
CA PRO A 112 -15.68 -11.57 19.35
C PRO A 112 -17.13 -11.09 19.52
N SER A 113 -17.34 -9.77 19.42
CA SER A 113 -18.70 -9.23 19.36
C SER A 113 -19.44 -9.82 18.14
N PRO A 114 -20.77 -10.00 18.20
CA PRO A 114 -21.55 -10.54 17.09
C PRO A 114 -21.37 -9.74 15.79
N GLU A 115 -21.18 -8.43 15.90
CA GLU A 115 -20.94 -7.52 14.78
C GLU A 115 -19.59 -7.79 14.10
N ILE A 116 -18.51 -7.86 14.88
CA ILE A 116 -17.16 -8.15 14.37
C ILE A 116 -17.11 -9.57 13.78
N ALA A 117 -17.72 -10.55 14.46
CA ALA A 117 -17.79 -11.92 13.98
C ALA A 117 -18.50 -12.03 12.62
N ARG A 118 -19.62 -11.31 12.46
CA ARG A 118 -20.37 -11.25 11.19
C ARG A 118 -19.56 -10.56 10.10
N ALA A 119 -18.93 -9.43 10.40
CA ALA A 119 -18.07 -8.71 9.45
C ALA A 119 -16.90 -9.57 8.98
N LEU A 120 -16.24 -10.30 9.90
CA LEU A 120 -15.15 -11.21 9.60
C LEU A 120 -15.59 -12.34 8.66
N HIS A 121 -16.64 -13.10 9.00
CA HIS A 121 -17.11 -14.21 8.17
C HIS A 121 -17.57 -13.74 6.78
N LYS A 122 -18.27 -12.60 6.72
CA LYS A 122 -18.68 -12.00 5.44
C LYS A 122 -17.45 -11.65 4.60
N THR A 123 -16.42 -11.06 5.21
CA THR A 123 -15.18 -10.69 4.53
C THR A 123 -14.43 -11.92 4.04
N ILE A 124 -14.24 -12.95 4.87
CA ILE A 124 -13.55 -14.20 4.48
C ILE A 124 -14.22 -14.82 3.26
N LYS A 125 -15.55 -14.99 3.30
CA LYS A 125 -16.30 -15.56 2.17
C LYS A 125 -16.17 -14.69 0.91
N ALA A 126 -16.32 -13.37 1.06
CA ALA A 126 -16.31 -12.45 -0.07
C ALA A 126 -14.92 -12.27 -0.70
N VAL A 127 -13.86 -12.36 0.09
CA VAL A 127 -12.47 -12.34 -0.37
C VAL A 127 -12.11 -13.67 -1.06
N GLY A 128 -12.51 -14.81 -0.49
CA GLY A 128 -12.30 -16.12 -1.12
C GLY A 128 -12.89 -16.17 -2.53
N ASN A 129 -14.15 -15.77 -2.68
CA ASN A 129 -14.82 -15.71 -3.98
C ASN A 129 -14.16 -14.72 -4.96
N ASP A 130 -13.58 -13.63 -4.47
CA ASP A 130 -12.90 -12.65 -5.33
C ASP A 130 -11.53 -13.14 -5.79
N ILE A 131 -10.80 -13.84 -4.93
CA ILE A 131 -9.52 -14.46 -5.30
C ILE A 131 -9.75 -15.51 -6.39
N GLU A 132 -10.76 -16.37 -6.24
CA GLU A 132 -11.12 -17.36 -7.27
C GLU A 132 -11.52 -16.71 -8.60
N ALA A 133 -12.18 -15.55 -8.53
CA ALA A 133 -12.58 -14.78 -9.70
C ALA A 133 -11.52 -13.78 -10.19
N LEU A 134 -10.30 -13.80 -9.64
CA LEU A 134 -9.20 -12.88 -9.96
C LEU A 134 -9.54 -11.38 -9.78
N ARG A 135 -10.49 -11.05 -8.91
CA ARG A 135 -10.90 -9.68 -8.56
C ARG A 135 -10.16 -9.16 -7.34
N PHE A 136 -8.84 -9.04 -7.44
CA PHE A 136 -7.98 -8.66 -6.30
C PHE A 136 -8.27 -7.25 -5.77
N ASN A 137 -8.58 -6.30 -6.64
CA ASN A 137 -8.91 -4.94 -6.25
C ASN A 137 -10.09 -4.89 -5.26
N THR A 138 -11.17 -5.64 -5.52
CA THR A 138 -12.33 -5.70 -4.63
C THR A 138 -12.05 -6.52 -3.37
N ALA A 139 -11.23 -7.56 -3.46
CA ALA A 139 -10.77 -8.31 -2.29
C ALA A 139 -10.02 -7.42 -1.30
N ILE A 140 -9.09 -6.60 -1.81
CA ILE A 140 -8.29 -5.68 -1.00
C ILE A 140 -9.18 -4.58 -0.39
N SER A 141 -10.14 -4.01 -1.15
CA SER A 141 -11.11 -3.05 -0.59
C SER A 141 -11.89 -3.64 0.61
N LYS A 142 -12.36 -4.88 0.50
CA LYS A 142 -13.06 -5.58 1.60
C LYS A 142 -12.17 -5.76 2.83
N LEU A 143 -10.88 -6.03 2.64
CA LEU A 143 -9.90 -6.09 3.74
C LEU A 143 -9.66 -4.71 4.37
N MET A 144 -9.63 -3.63 3.57
CA MET A 144 -9.54 -2.27 4.08
C MET A 144 -10.76 -1.91 4.94
N GLU A 145 -11.97 -2.24 4.49
CA GLU A 145 -13.21 -2.06 5.26
C GLU A 145 -13.18 -2.82 6.59
N LEU A 146 -12.75 -4.10 6.56
CA LEU A 146 -12.58 -4.90 7.78
C LEU A 146 -11.58 -4.24 8.74
N SER A 147 -10.44 -3.74 8.25
CA SER A 147 -9.45 -3.05 9.09
C SER A 147 -10.02 -1.82 9.79
N ASN A 148 -10.91 -1.07 9.13
CA ASN A 148 -11.58 0.10 9.72
C ASN A 148 -12.54 -0.33 10.84
N ALA A 149 -13.32 -1.39 10.61
CA ALA A 149 -14.23 -1.94 11.62
C ALA A 149 -13.47 -2.42 12.87
N LEU A 150 -12.31 -3.06 12.68
CA LEU A 150 -11.46 -3.53 13.78
C LEU A 150 -10.75 -2.38 14.54
N THR A 151 -10.50 -1.24 13.89
CA THR A 151 -9.87 -0.08 14.54
C THR A 151 -10.85 0.68 15.42
N THR A 152 -12.14 0.68 15.07
CA THR A 152 -13.20 1.41 15.78
C THR A 152 -13.67 0.66 17.03
N GLY A 153 -13.59 -0.67 17.02
CA GLY A 153 -13.83 -1.50 18.20
C GLY A 153 -12.75 -1.30 19.25
N HIS A 154 -13.12 -0.93 20.48
CA HIS A 154 -12.15 -0.71 21.58
C HIS A 154 -11.40 -2.00 22.01
N GLN A 155 -11.84 -3.18 21.56
CA GLN A 155 -11.14 -4.46 21.74
C GLN A 155 -11.23 -5.28 20.45
N THR A 156 -10.07 -5.68 19.92
CA THR A 156 -9.98 -6.55 18.74
C THR A 156 -9.91 -8.00 19.21
N THR A 157 -11.03 -8.51 19.70
CA THR A 157 -11.09 -9.90 20.12
C THR A 157 -11.03 -10.81 18.89
N VAL A 158 -9.99 -11.63 18.78
CA VAL A 158 -9.82 -12.55 17.65
C VAL A 158 -9.61 -13.95 18.20
N GLY A 159 -10.49 -14.88 17.85
CA GLY A 159 -10.43 -16.25 18.36
C GLY A 159 -9.06 -16.91 18.13
N SER A 160 -8.66 -17.78 19.06
CA SER A 160 -7.36 -18.47 19.21
C SER A 160 -6.61 -18.87 17.94
N ARG A 161 -7.30 -19.14 16.83
CA ARG A 161 -6.73 -19.65 15.58
C ARG A 161 -6.02 -18.57 14.76
N ILE A 162 -6.49 -17.31 14.79
CA ILE A 162 -5.87 -16.19 14.05
C ILE A 162 -4.70 -15.60 14.85
N LEU A 163 -4.81 -15.55 16.18
CA LEU A 163 -3.73 -15.14 17.10
C LEU A 163 -2.43 -15.92 16.87
N ARG A 164 -2.51 -17.24 16.72
CA ARG A 164 -1.33 -18.09 16.48
C ARG A 164 -0.64 -17.81 15.13
N SER A 165 -1.42 -17.52 14.10
CA SER A 165 -0.88 -17.15 12.78
C SER A 165 -0.28 -15.75 12.78
N ALA A 166 -0.97 -14.77 13.38
CA ALA A 166 -0.49 -13.39 13.46
C ALA A 166 0.77 -13.28 14.33
N ALA A 167 0.83 -13.98 15.48
CA ALA A 167 1.99 -13.98 16.36
C ALA A 167 3.26 -14.54 15.70
N GLY A 168 3.13 -15.59 14.88
CA GLY A 168 4.25 -16.15 14.12
C GLY A 168 4.78 -15.19 13.06
N THR A 169 3.89 -14.51 12.34
CA THR A 169 4.26 -13.55 11.29
C THR A 169 4.83 -12.25 11.86
N VAL A 170 4.25 -11.70 12.93
CA VAL A 170 4.73 -10.48 13.59
C VAL A 170 6.13 -10.68 14.19
N ARG A 171 6.38 -11.83 14.84
CA ARG A 171 7.70 -12.16 15.39
C ARG A 171 8.76 -12.33 14.29
N ALA A 172 8.40 -12.94 13.16
CA ALA A 172 9.29 -13.07 12.00
C ALA A 172 9.56 -11.73 11.28
N ALA A 173 8.63 -10.77 11.36
CA ALA A 173 8.81 -9.41 10.84
C ALA A 173 9.67 -8.56 11.78
N HIS A 174 9.48 -8.66 13.10
CA HIS A 174 10.32 -7.97 14.11
C HIS A 174 11.79 -8.40 14.00
N CYS A 175 12.07 -9.71 13.92
CA CYS A 175 13.45 -10.19 13.74
C CYS A 175 14.10 -9.69 12.44
N ARG A 176 13.34 -9.48 11.37
CA ARG A 176 13.86 -8.92 10.10
C ARG A 176 14.12 -7.42 10.20
N GLY A 177 13.20 -6.64 10.79
CA GLY A 177 13.38 -5.20 10.98
C GLY A 177 14.50 -4.83 11.96
N THR A 178 14.78 -5.66 12.97
CA THR A 178 15.94 -5.46 13.86
C THR A 178 17.26 -5.81 13.17
N LEU A 179 17.29 -6.80 12.27
CA LEU A 179 18.50 -7.17 11.53
C LEU A 179 18.84 -6.15 10.43
N GLU A 180 17.85 -5.57 9.76
CA GLU A 180 18.07 -4.50 8.77
C GLU A 180 18.56 -3.19 9.41
N ASN A 181 18.07 -2.84 10.61
CA ASN A 181 18.55 -1.66 11.35
C ASN A 181 19.88 -1.90 12.09
N ALA A 182 20.23 -3.14 12.42
CA ALA A 182 21.54 -3.46 13.00
C ALA A 182 22.67 -3.46 11.95
N GLY A 183 22.35 -3.62 10.65
CA GLY A 183 23.33 -3.63 9.56
C GLY A 183 23.84 -2.25 9.10
N THR A 184 23.17 -1.15 9.48
CA THR A 184 23.48 0.21 9.03
C THR A 184 24.23 1.08 10.05
N SER A 185 24.51 0.59 11.25
CA SER A 185 25.26 1.35 12.28
C SER A 185 26.77 1.02 12.39
N GLY A 186 27.31 0.23 11.46
CA GLY A 186 28.64 -0.38 11.60
C GLY A 186 29.78 0.10 10.69
N LYS A 187 29.65 1.21 9.96
CA LYS A 187 30.78 1.76 9.15
C LYS A 187 30.78 3.30 9.08
N SER A 188 31.29 3.94 10.14
CA SER A 188 32.06 5.19 10.02
C SER A 188 32.65 5.55 11.38
N VAL A 189 33.83 4.99 11.70
CA VAL A 189 34.92 5.64 12.45
C VAL A 189 36.20 4.89 12.07
N ALA A 190 37.24 5.66 11.72
CA ALA A 190 38.60 5.31 11.26
C ALA A 190 38.80 5.36 9.75
#